data_AF-A0A7X9GJ48-F1
#
_entry.id   AF-A0A7X9GJ48-F1
#
_cell.length_a   1.000
_cell.length_b   1.000
_cell.length_c   1.000
_cell.angle_alpha   90.00
_cell.angle_beta   90.00
_cell.angle_gamma   90.00
#
_symmetry.space_group_name_H-M   'P 1'
#
loop_
_entity.id
_entity.type
_entity.pdbx_description
1 polymer ?
#
loop_
_entity_poly.entity_id
_entity_poly.type
_entity_poly.pdbx_seq_one_letter_code
_entity_poly.pdbx_strand_id
1 'polypeptide(L)' 'GGFVEVADNHAIVLAPTAERGEEIDVLRAKESKERAEKRLQQKSEEIDFVRANTSLQRALARIKAAEADKK' A
#
# COMPACT_ATOMS: atom_id res chain seq x y z
N GLY A 1 0.39 -3.46 7.52
CA GLY A 1 0.63 -4.37 8.65
C GLY A 1 -0.53 -4.27 9.61
N GLY A 2 -0.70 -5.23 10.50
CA GLY A 2 -1.82 -5.31 11.43
C GLY A 2 -1.99 -6.70 12.01
N PHE A 3 -3.07 -6.89 12.76
CA PHE A 3 -3.50 -8.18 13.29
C PHE A 3 -4.95 -8.45 12.86
N VAL A 4 -5.30 -9.72 12.69
CA VAL A 4 -6.66 -10.15 12.36
C VAL A 4 -7.06 -11.21 13.37
N GLU A 5 -8.18 -10.98 14.05
CA GLU A 5 -8.82 -11.96 14.92
C GLU A 5 -10.11 -12.45 14.26
N VAL A 6 -10.33 -13.76 14.26
CA VAL A 6 -11.55 -14.37 13.71
C VAL A 6 -12.12 -15.31 14.77
N ALA A 7 -13.31 -14.99 15.26
CA ALA A 7 -14.01 -15.76 16.29
C ALA A 7 -15.53 -15.59 16.14
N ASP A 8 -16.30 -16.63 16.48
CA ASP A 8 -17.78 -16.59 16.50
C ASP A 8 -18.43 -16.01 15.23
N ASN A 9 -17.91 -16.37 14.05
CA ASN A 9 -18.35 -15.84 12.74
C ASN A 9 -18.18 -14.31 12.57
N HIS A 10 -17.31 -13.70 13.37
CA HIS A 10 -16.90 -12.30 13.27
C HIS A 10 -15.41 -12.22 12.98
N ALA A 11 -15.01 -11.21 12.21
CA ALA A 11 -13.61 -10.91 11.92
C ALA A 11 -13.31 -9.46 12.32
N ILE A 12 -12.29 -9.28 13.16
CA ILE A 12 -11.82 -7.97 13.63
C ILE A 12 -10.41 -7.76 13.07
N VAL A 13 -10.24 -6.67 12.32
CA VAL A 13 -8.96 -6.28 11.73
C VAL A 13 -8.44 -5.04 12.45
N LEU A 14 -7.28 -5.17 13.08
CA LEU A 14 -6.57 -4.09 13.75
C LEU A 14 -5.41 -3.64 12.85
N ALA A 15 -5.47 -2.41 12.36
CA ALA A 15 -4.43 -1.83 11.52
C ALA A 15 -4.01 -0.46 12.05
N PRO A 16 -2.72 -0.07 11.91
CA PRO A 16 -2.27 1.28 12.25
C PRO A 16 -2.95 2.38 11.42
N THR A 17 -3.34 2.05 10.19
CA THR A 17 -4.00 2.96 9.25
C THR A 17 -4.94 2.18 8.35
N ALA A 18 -6.13 2.69 8.11
CA ALA A 18 -7.08 2.20 7.12
C ALA A 18 -7.67 3.41 6.36
N GLU A 19 -7.86 3.25 5.05
CA GLU A 19 -8.36 4.29 4.15
C GLU A 19 -9.47 3.62 3.29
N ARG A 20 -10.58 4.33 3.04
CA ARG A 20 -11.62 3.82 2.11
C ARG A 20 -11.19 4.03 0.67
N GLY A 21 -11.67 3.19 -0.25
CA GLY A 21 -11.33 3.28 -1.68
C GLY A 21 -11.62 4.65 -2.28
N GLU A 22 -12.80 5.21 -1.96
CA GLU A 22 -13.24 6.55 -2.36
C GLU A 22 -12.36 7.71 -1.85
N GLU A 23 -11.69 7.53 -0.70
CA GLU A 23 -10.87 8.56 -0.05
C GLU A 23 -9.42 8.57 -0.57
N ILE A 24 -9.04 7.57 -1.35
CA ILE A 24 -7.66 7.43 -1.82
C ILE A 24 -7.36 8.45 -2.92
N ASP A 25 -6.36 9.28 -2.66
CA ASP A 25 -5.74 10.11 -3.69
C ASP A 25 -4.91 9.25 -4.66
N VAL A 26 -5.53 8.94 -5.80
CA VAL A 26 -4.94 8.12 -6.86
C VAL A 26 -3.69 8.76 -7.47
N LEU A 27 -3.65 10.10 -7.60
CA LEU A 27 -2.50 10.78 -8.19
C LEU A 27 -1.28 10.63 -7.28
N ARG A 28 -1.46 10.90 -5.98
CA ARG A 28 -0.42 10.73 -4.98
C ARG A 28 0.06 9.27 -4.86
N ALA A 29 -0.85 8.31 -5.00
CA ALA A 29 -0.52 6.89 -5.01
C ALA A 29 0.34 6.51 -6.23
N LYS A 30 0.03 7.05 -7.43
CA LYS A 30 0.82 6.84 -8.65
C LYS A 30 2.22 7.44 -8.57
N GLU A 31 2.34 8.66 -8.05
CA GLU A 31 3.67 9.28 -7.83
C GLU A 31 4.51 8.48 -6.83
N SER A 32 3.88 7.94 -5.79
CA SER A 32 4.57 7.10 -4.80
C SER A 32 5.03 5.78 -5.38
N LYS A 33 4.25 5.19 -6.30
CA LYS A 33 4.65 4.01 -7.09
C LYS A 33 5.88 4.32 -7.93
N GLU A 34 5.84 5.38 -8.73
CA GLU A 34 6.94 5.75 -9.64
C GLU A 34 8.25 6.03 -8.88
N ARG A 35 8.17 6.76 -7.74
CA ARG A 35 9.35 7.00 -6.89
C ARG A 35 9.91 5.71 -6.30
N ALA A 36 9.06 4.77 -5.89
CA ALA A 36 9.50 3.49 -5.36
C ALA A 36 10.15 2.62 -6.44
N GLU A 37 9.59 2.60 -7.66
CA GLU A 37 10.16 1.89 -8.82
C GLU A 37 11.52 2.46 -9.22
N LYS A 38 11.65 3.79 -9.31
CA LYS A 38 12.94 4.45 -9.57
C LYS A 38 13.99 4.10 -8.53
N ARG A 39 13.61 4.03 -7.25
CA ARG A 39 14.51 3.63 -6.15
C ARG A 39 14.91 2.16 -6.20
N LEU A 40 14.05 1.27 -6.69
CA LEU A 40 14.38 -0.15 -6.88
C LEU A 40 15.30 -0.38 -8.09
N GLN A 41 15.16 0.45 -9.13
CA GLN A 41 16.03 0.41 -10.31
C GLN A 41 17.43 0.98 -10.02
N GLN A 42 17.50 2.01 -9.17
CA GLN A 42 18.77 2.54 -8.68
C GLN A 42 19.34 1.58 -7.62
N LYS A 43 20.14 0.59 -8.07
CA LYS A 43 20.95 -0.29 -7.22
C LYS A 43 22.08 0.47 -6.50
N SER A 44 21.74 1.48 -5.71
CA SER A 44 22.68 2.10 -4.77
C SER A 44 22.75 1.20 -3.54
N GLU A 45 23.98 0.85 -3.13
CA GLU A 45 24.27 -0.06 -2.01
C GLU A 45 23.71 0.41 -0.65
N GLU A 46 23.27 1.67 -0.53
CA GLU A 46 22.64 2.23 0.67
C GLU A 46 21.10 2.24 0.65
N ILE A 47 20.45 2.00 -0.50
CA ILE A 47 18.98 2.02 -0.56
C ILE A 47 18.45 0.71 0.00
N ASP A 48 17.76 0.81 1.14
CA ASP A 48 17.00 -0.27 1.74
C ASP A 48 15.93 -0.79 0.76
N PHE A 49 16.31 -1.81 0.00
CA PHE A 49 15.47 -2.50 -0.98
C PHE A 49 14.14 -2.92 -0.36
N VAL A 50 14.17 -3.35 0.90
CA VAL A 50 12.97 -3.77 1.64
C VAL A 50 12.03 -2.59 1.83
N ARG A 51 12.56 -1.42 2.19
CA ARG A 51 11.77 -0.19 2.33
C ARG A 51 11.19 0.28 0.99
N ALA A 52 11.98 0.26 -0.09
CA ALA A 52 11.52 0.65 -1.42
C ALA A 52 10.44 -0.30 -1.93
N ASN A 53 10.64 -1.62 -1.79
CA ASN A 53 9.67 -2.64 -2.16
C ASN A 53 8.37 -2.51 -1.34
N THR A 54 8.47 -2.32 -0.02
CA THR A 54 7.30 -2.11 0.84
C THR A 54 6.51 -0.86 0.42
N SER A 55 7.20 0.22 0.08
CA SER A 55 6.56 1.44 -0.42
C SER A 55 5.84 1.21 -1.76
N LEU A 56 6.45 0.43 -2.65
CA LEU A 56 5.83 0.06 -3.93
C LEU A 56 4.54 -0.74 -3.71
N GLN A 57 4.60 -1.79 -2.88
CA GLN A 57 3.45 -2.63 -2.59
C GLN A 57 2.29 -1.83 -1.98
N ARG A 58 2.58 -0.88 -1.07
CA ARG A 58 1.55 0.01 -0.50
C ARG A 58 0.89 0.91 -1.56
N ALA A 59 1.69 1.48 -2.46
CA ALA A 59 1.17 2.33 -3.53
C ALA A 59 0.25 1.55 -4.49
N LEU A 60 0.66 0.33 -4.88
CA LEU A 60 -0.15 -0.57 -5.71
C LEU A 60 -1.45 -0.97 -5.03
N ALA A 61 -1.40 -1.33 -3.73
CA ALA A 61 -2.59 -1.68 -2.96
C ALA A 61 -3.60 -0.53 -2.89
N ARG A 62 -3.14 0.71 -2.70
CA ARG A 62 -3.99 1.91 -2.71
C ARG A 62 -4.67 2.13 -4.07
N ILE A 63 -3.92 2.06 -5.16
CA ILE A 63 -4.47 2.21 -6.51
C ILE A 63 -5.56 1.15 -6.77
N LYS A 64 -5.26 -0.12 -6.45
CA LYS A 64 -6.20 -1.23 -6.61
C LYS A 64 -7.47 -1.04 -5.78
N ALA A 65 -7.35 -0.57 -4.53
CA ALA A 65 -8.50 -0.32 -3.67
C ALA A 65 -9.39 0.81 -4.23
N ALA A 66 -8.80 1.90 -4.73
CA ALA A 66 -9.54 2.99 -5.36
C ALA A 66 -10.23 2.56 -6.66
N GLU A 67 -9.63 1.63 -7.42
CA GLU A 67 -10.26 1.06 -8.63
C GLU A 67 -11.41 0.10 -8.31
N ALA A 68 -11.29 -0.69 -7.24
CA ALA A 68 -12.34 -1.62 -6.82
C ALA A 68 -13.61 -0.91 -6.34
N ASP A 69 -13.46 0.28 -5.79
CA ASP A 69 -14.54 1.09 -5.23
C ASP A 69 -15.36 1.84 -6.31
N LYS A 70 -14.75 2.14 -7.46
CA LYS A 70 -15.41 2.80 -8.61
C LYS A 70 -16.39 1.91 -9.39
N LYS A 71 -16.70 0.72 -8.88
CA LYS A 71 -17.40 -0.35 -9.59
C LYS A 71 -18.76 -0.63 -8.99
#